data_AF-A0A429IHV6-F1
#
_entry.id   AF-A0A429IHV6-F1
#
_cell.length_a   1.000
_cell.length_b   1.000
_cell.length_c   1.000
_cell.angle_alpha   90.00
_cell.angle_beta   90.00
_cell.angle_gamma   90.00
#
_symmetry.space_group_name_H-M   'P 1'
#
loop_
_entity.id
_entity.type
_entity.pdbx_description
1 polymer ?
#
loop_
_entity_poly.entity_id
_entity_poly.type
_entity_poly.pdbx_seq_one_letter_code
_entity_poly.pdbx_strand_id
1 'polypeptide(L)'
;MIEREFAMRTVQEILDHENPGRLLVTGAEEHELVWIVTFQSAEFVRSGDYRDFFVGHGPYVVDRVDGSVHAVGSAPALNREWEHDYRTRIRGLPVRTAVDALHEELRATLAAHGRIPAIRLLRTRVPALSPTQAATYTTALHSG
;
A
#
# COMPACT_ATOMS: atom_id res chain seq x y z
N MET A 1 -0.88 17.57 1.84
CA MET A 1 -0.39 16.18 1.74
C MET A 1 1.04 16.26 1.23
N ILE A 2 1.96 15.46 1.76
CA ILE A 2 3.37 15.48 1.35
C ILE A 2 3.46 15.06 -0.11
N GLU A 3 4.25 15.81 -0.89
CA GLU A 3 4.50 15.55 -2.30
C GLU A 3 5.51 14.42 -2.49
N ARG A 4 5.42 13.73 -3.64
CA ARG A 4 6.31 12.62 -4.01
C ARG A 4 7.79 13.00 -3.91
N GLU A 5 8.15 14.17 -4.43
CA GLU A 5 9.52 14.67 -4.45
C GLU A 5 10.07 14.98 -3.06
N PHE A 6 9.20 15.39 -2.13
CA PHE A 6 9.59 15.58 -0.74
C PHE A 6 9.93 14.23 -0.11
N ALA A 7 9.07 13.22 -0.26
CA ALA A 7 9.30 11.89 0.29
C ALA A 7 10.60 11.27 -0.24
N MET A 8 10.86 11.39 -1.55
CA MET A 8 12.10 10.91 -2.16
C MET A 8 13.33 11.62 -1.59
N ARG A 9 13.28 12.94 -1.45
CA ARG A 9 14.41 13.72 -0.92
C ARG A 9 14.72 13.37 0.53
N THR A 10 13.69 13.29 1.38
CA THR A 10 13.88 12.95 2.80
C THR A 10 14.50 11.57 2.96
N VAL A 11 14.08 10.58 2.15
CA VAL A 11 14.70 9.25 2.18
C VAL A 11 16.13 9.28 1.63
N GLN A 12 16.41 10.05 0.57
CA GLN A 12 17.77 10.20 0.07
C GLN A 12 18.71 10.80 1.13
N GLU A 13 18.26 11.80 1.89
CA GLU A 13 19.04 12.40 2.98
C GLU A 13 19.39 11.39 4.08
N ILE A 14 18.46 10.49 4.43
CA ILE A 14 18.71 9.39 5.37
C ILE A 14 19.74 8.42 4.80
N LEU A 15 19.56 8.00 3.53
CA LEU A 15 20.49 7.09 2.86
C LEU A 15 21.89 7.67 2.75
N ASP A 16 22.02 8.96 2.45
CA ASP A 16 23.31 9.65 2.36
C ASP A 16 23.98 9.78 3.74
N HIS A 17 23.21 9.86 4.82
CA HIS A 17 23.75 9.85 6.17
C HIS A 17 24.27 8.46 6.57
N GLU A 18 23.51 7.40 6.30
CA GLU A 18 23.85 6.03 6.71
C GLU A 18 24.89 5.38 5.79
N ASN A 19 24.80 5.65 4.49
CA ASN A 19 25.58 5.00 3.44
C ASN A 19 26.03 6.04 2.38
N PRO A 20 26.93 6.97 2.74
CA PRO A 20 27.28 8.12 1.90
C PRO A 20 27.60 7.73 0.44
N GLY A 21 26.74 8.15 -0.49
CA GLY A 21 26.91 7.95 -1.94
C GLY A 21 26.79 6.50 -2.43
N ARG A 22 26.43 5.53 -1.56
CA ARG A 22 26.32 4.12 -1.94
C ARG A 22 24.92 3.71 -2.35
N LEU A 23 23.89 4.40 -1.85
CA LEU A 23 22.48 4.07 -2.07
C LEU A 23 21.75 5.26 -2.71
N LEU A 24 20.91 4.97 -3.69
CA LEU A 24 20.12 5.96 -4.43
C LEU A 24 18.64 5.59 -4.40
N VAL A 25 17.81 6.58 -4.11
CA VAL A 25 16.36 6.48 -4.32
C VAL A 25 16.10 6.29 -5.81
N THR A 26 15.40 5.21 -6.15
CA THR A 26 15.05 4.86 -7.54
C THR A 26 13.61 5.22 -7.89
N GLY A 27 12.75 5.38 -6.89
CA GLY A 27 11.38 5.82 -7.12
C GLY A 27 10.55 5.94 -5.84
N ALA A 28 9.33 6.42 -6.04
CA ALA A 28 8.29 6.46 -5.02
C ALA A 28 6.94 6.11 -5.67
N GLU A 29 6.25 5.17 -5.04
CA GLU A 29 4.89 4.74 -5.38
C GLU A 29 3.90 5.35 -4.38
N GLU A 30 2.77 5.83 -4.89
CA GLU A 30 1.69 6.36 -4.05
C GLU A 30 0.92 5.21 -3.40
N HIS A 31 0.78 5.28 -2.08
CA HIS A 31 -0.14 4.44 -1.32
C HIS A 31 -1.20 5.30 -0.64
N GLU A 32 -2.31 4.67 -0.20
CA GLU A 32 -3.45 5.33 0.46
C GLU A 32 -3.01 6.26 1.61
N LEU A 33 -2.00 5.85 2.38
CA LEU A 33 -1.54 6.56 3.59
C LEU A 33 -0.08 7.07 3.52
N VAL A 34 0.73 6.50 2.63
CA VAL A 34 2.19 6.70 2.62
C VAL A 34 2.71 6.82 1.18
N TRP A 35 3.90 7.35 1.03
CA TRP A 35 4.74 7.08 -0.13
C TRP A 35 5.61 5.87 0.16
N ILE A 36 5.61 4.87 -0.73
CA ILE A 36 6.53 3.74 -0.67
C ILE A 36 7.75 4.12 -1.49
N VAL A 37 8.88 4.38 -0.85
CA VAL A 37 10.12 4.85 -1.48
C VAL A 37 11.09 3.69 -1.64
N THR A 38 11.44 3.41 -2.89
CA THR A 38 12.38 2.36 -3.27
C THR A 38 13.77 2.93 -3.54
N PHE A 39 14.78 2.13 -3.26
CA PHE A 39 16.18 2.50 -3.44
C PHE A 39 17.03 1.29 -3.82
N GLN A 40 18.20 1.55 -4.40
CA GLN A 40 19.18 0.53 -4.79
C GLN A 40 20.61 1.05 -4.66
N SER A 41 21.60 0.17 -4.85
CA SER A 41 22.99 0.61 -4.88
C SER A 41 23.23 1.54 -6.08
N ALA A 42 24.06 2.56 -5.87
CA ALA A 42 24.48 3.47 -6.93
C ALA A 42 25.24 2.74 -8.04
N GLU A 43 25.90 1.64 -7.69
CA GLU A 43 26.62 0.78 -8.63
C GLU A 43 25.65 0.00 -9.52
N PHE A 44 24.65 -0.67 -8.95
CA PHE A 44 23.61 -1.38 -9.69
C PHE A 44 22.83 -0.44 -10.63
N VAL A 45 22.47 0.76 -10.16
CA VAL A 45 21.75 1.74 -11.00
C VAL A 45 22.58 2.14 -12.23
N ARG A 46 23.90 2.13 -12.11
CA ARG A 46 24.82 2.48 -13.20
C ARG A 46 25.16 1.29 -14.11
N SER A 47 25.42 0.12 -13.54
CA SER A 47 25.92 -1.07 -14.23
C SER A 47 24.78 -1.93 -14.78
N GLY A 48 23.65 -1.99 -14.07
CA GLY A 48 22.59 -2.98 -14.28
C GLY A 48 22.99 -4.42 -13.91
N ASP A 49 24.18 -4.63 -13.34
CA ASP A 49 24.68 -5.96 -13.01
C ASP A 49 24.05 -6.46 -11.71
N TYR A 50 23.33 -7.59 -11.77
CA TYR A 50 22.65 -8.18 -10.63
C TYR A 50 23.58 -8.50 -9.45
N ARG A 51 24.90 -8.61 -9.68
CA ARG A 51 25.90 -8.82 -8.62
C ARG A 51 26.06 -7.59 -7.71
N ASP A 52 25.69 -6.40 -8.21
CA ASP A 52 25.78 -5.14 -7.48
C ASP A 52 24.47 -4.84 -6.72
N PHE A 53 23.49 -5.73 -6.80
CA PHE A 53 22.15 -5.51 -6.24
C PHE A 53 22.20 -5.37 -4.71
N PHE A 54 21.52 -4.36 -4.20
CA PHE A 54 21.40 -4.17 -2.75
C PHE A 54 20.26 -5.02 -2.22
N VAL A 55 20.61 -6.09 -1.49
CA VAL A 55 19.68 -7.10 -0.96
C VAL A 55 19.46 -6.95 0.55
N GLY A 56 18.33 -7.47 1.04
CA GLY A 56 18.05 -7.61 2.48
C GLY A 56 17.31 -6.45 3.14
N HIS A 57 17.19 -5.30 2.45
CA HIS A 57 16.41 -4.16 2.91
C HIS A 57 15.10 -4.02 2.13
N GLY A 58 14.03 -3.64 2.83
CA GLY A 58 12.77 -3.25 2.21
C GLY A 58 12.72 -1.73 1.94
N PRO A 59 11.65 -1.25 1.32
CA PRO A 59 11.48 0.18 1.05
C PRO A 59 11.33 0.98 2.36
N TYR A 60 11.50 2.29 2.23
CA TYR A 60 11.03 3.22 3.26
C TYR A 60 9.57 3.57 3.00
N VAL A 61 8.81 3.77 4.07
CA VAL A 61 7.47 4.36 3.99
C VAL A 61 7.49 5.76 4.60
N VAL A 62 6.98 6.74 3.86
CA VAL A 62 6.91 8.13 4.28
C VAL A 62 5.46 8.54 4.45
N ASP A 63 5.09 9.02 5.62
CA ASP A 63 3.72 9.42 5.90
C ASP A 63 3.27 10.61 5.04
N ARG A 64 2.09 10.51 4.42
CA ARG A 64 1.58 11.56 3.53
C ARG A 64 1.02 12.79 4.26
N VAL A 65 0.83 12.72 5.58
CA VAL A 65 0.31 13.82 6.39
C VAL A 65 1.45 14.57 7.07
N ASP A 66 2.33 13.86 7.78
CA ASP A 66 3.36 14.46 8.63
C ASP A 66 4.80 14.29 8.10
N GLY A 67 5.01 13.46 7.07
CA GLY A 67 6.33 13.22 6.49
C GLY A 67 7.25 12.33 7.32
N SER A 68 6.76 11.69 8.38
CA SER A 68 7.55 10.74 9.17
C SER A 68 8.01 9.56 8.32
N VAL A 69 9.27 9.16 8.49
CA VAL A 69 9.91 8.09 7.71
C VAL A 69 10.09 6.86 8.56
N HIS A 70 9.71 5.70 8.03
CA HIS A 70 9.81 4.41 8.71
C HIS A 70 10.43 3.37 7.79
N ALA A 71 11.42 2.63 8.27
CA ALA A 71 12.00 1.52 7.53
C ALA A 71 11.07 0.30 7.59
N VAL A 72 10.83 -0.33 6.44
CA VAL A 72 10.08 -1.59 6.35
C VAL A 72 11.05 -2.71 6.00
N GLY A 73 10.95 -3.84 6.70
CA GLY A 73 11.74 -5.03 6.35
C GLY A 73 11.38 -5.59 4.97
N SER A 74 12.32 -6.23 4.27
CA SER A 74 12.11 -6.78 2.92
C SER A 74 10.98 -7.82 2.84
N ALA A 75 10.89 -8.73 3.81
CA ALA A 75 9.82 -9.74 3.85
C ALA A 75 8.42 -9.13 4.08
N PRO A 76 8.21 -8.25 5.08
CA PRO A 76 6.95 -7.51 5.25
C PRO A 76 6.52 -6.67 4.04
N ALA A 77 7.46 -6.22 3.21
CA ALA A 77 7.17 -5.45 2.01
C ALA A 77 6.49 -6.29 0.91
N LEU A 78 6.95 -7.54 0.72
CA LEU A 78 6.48 -8.43 -0.35
C LEU A 78 5.03 -8.89 -0.16
N ASN A 79 4.59 -9.06 1.07
CA ASN A 79 3.27 -9.57 1.43
C ASN A 79 2.31 -8.48 1.95
N ARG A 80 2.72 -7.20 1.89
CA ARG A 80 1.98 -6.05 2.47
C ARG A 80 1.70 -6.18 3.98
N GLU A 81 2.38 -7.06 4.70
CA GLU A 81 2.22 -7.15 6.16
C GLU A 81 2.64 -5.87 6.87
N TRP A 82 3.53 -5.07 6.25
CA TRP A 82 3.90 -3.76 6.74
C TRP A 82 2.72 -2.81 6.92
N GLU A 83 1.67 -2.93 6.10
CA GLU A 83 0.50 -2.05 6.14
C GLU A 83 -0.30 -2.24 7.44
N HIS A 84 -0.35 -3.47 7.93
CA HIS A 84 -0.98 -3.81 9.21
C HIS A 84 -0.21 -3.17 10.37
N ASP A 85 1.11 -3.33 10.40
CA ASP A 85 1.96 -2.77 11.45
C ASP A 85 1.94 -1.25 11.42
N TYR A 86 1.96 -0.65 10.23
CA TYR A 86 1.90 0.78 10.04
C TYR A 86 0.59 1.38 10.57
N ARG A 87 -0.55 0.81 10.19
CA ARG A 87 -1.85 1.29 10.68
C ARG A 87 -1.97 1.16 12.18
N THR A 88 -1.64 0.00 12.74
CA THR A 88 -1.87 -0.29 14.16
C THR A 88 -0.86 0.37 15.09
N ARG A 89 0.43 0.16 14.85
CA ARG A 89 1.50 0.59 15.76
C ARG A 89 1.91 2.04 15.53
N ILE A 90 2.01 2.46 14.27
CA ILE A 90 2.54 3.79 13.93
C ILE A 90 1.41 4.84 13.94
N ARG A 91 0.28 4.56 13.27
CA ARG A 91 -0.82 5.54 13.14
C ARG A 91 -1.96 5.38 14.14
N GLY A 92 -2.02 4.28 14.90
CA GLY A 92 -3.13 3.99 15.80
C GLY A 92 -4.49 3.86 15.10
N LEU A 93 -4.49 3.56 13.80
CA LEU A 93 -5.67 3.39 12.97
C LEU A 93 -6.16 1.93 12.99
N PRO A 94 -7.48 1.69 12.84
CA PRO A 94 -8.00 0.35 12.68
C PRO A 94 -7.45 -0.31 11.41
N VAL A 95 -7.25 -1.62 11.49
CA VAL A 95 -6.75 -2.44 10.37
C VAL A 95 -7.81 -2.51 9.29
N ARG A 96 -7.45 -2.16 8.06
CA ARG A 96 -8.29 -2.44 6.91
C ARG A 96 -8.25 -3.95 6.62
N THR A 97 -9.41 -4.58 6.64
CA THR A 97 -9.56 -6.02 6.44
C THR A 97 -9.95 -6.33 4.99
N ALA A 98 -9.87 -7.62 4.62
CA ALA A 98 -10.41 -8.09 3.34
C ALA A 98 -11.91 -7.78 3.19
N VAL A 99 -12.65 -7.68 4.30
CA VAL A 99 -14.06 -7.28 4.32
C VAL A 99 -14.21 -5.81 3.95
N ASP A 100 -13.34 -4.92 4.44
CA ASP A 100 -13.38 -3.50 4.10
C ASP A 100 -13.02 -3.24 2.64
N ALA A 101 -12.06 -3.99 2.09
CA ALA A 101 -11.73 -3.95 0.67
C ALA A 101 -12.93 -4.40 -0.19
N LEU A 102 -13.58 -5.51 0.19
CA LEU A 102 -14.78 -5.99 -0.49
C LEU A 102 -15.94 -4.98 -0.41
N HIS A 103 -16.13 -4.33 0.75
CA HIS A 103 -17.12 -3.27 0.91
C HIS A 103 -16.89 -2.10 -0.05
N GLU A 104 -15.65 -1.65 -0.19
CA GLU A 104 -15.33 -0.53 -1.08
C GLU A 104 -15.50 -0.91 -2.55
N GLU A 105 -15.03 -2.11 -2.96
CA GLU A 105 -15.24 -2.64 -4.32
C GLU A 105 -16.74 -2.76 -4.66
N LEU A 106 -17.55 -3.21 -3.70
CA LEU A 106 -18.99 -3.29 -3.84
C LEU A 106 -19.66 -1.92 -3.95
N ARG A 107 -19.25 -0.94 -3.14
CA ARG A 107 -19.78 0.43 -3.23
C ARG A 107 -19.42 1.08 -4.56
N ALA A 108 -18.18 0.93 -5.02
CA ALA A 108 -17.75 1.43 -6.33
C ALA A 108 -18.55 0.76 -7.47
N THR A 109 -18.75 -0.56 -7.40
CA THR A 109 -19.55 -1.29 -8.39
C THR A 109 -21.02 -0.86 -8.37
N LEU A 110 -21.59 -0.65 -7.18
CA LEU A 110 -22.95 -0.14 -7.01
C LEU A 110 -23.13 1.22 -7.66
N ALA A 111 -22.20 2.15 -7.40
CA ALA A 111 -22.25 3.50 -7.94
C ALA A 111 -22.10 3.53 -9.47
N ALA A 112 -21.20 2.71 -10.02
CA ALA A 112 -20.90 2.72 -11.45
C ALA A 112 -21.84 1.86 -12.30
N HIS A 113 -22.31 0.72 -11.77
CA HIS A 113 -22.99 -0.33 -12.55
C HIS A 113 -24.33 -0.78 -11.96
N GLY A 114 -24.70 -0.26 -10.79
CA GLY A 114 -25.96 -0.60 -10.12
C GLY A 114 -25.94 -1.93 -9.36
N ARG A 115 -27.13 -2.34 -8.90
CA ARG A 115 -27.28 -3.41 -7.89
C ARG A 115 -26.98 -4.81 -8.41
N ILE A 116 -27.37 -5.14 -9.64
CA ILE A 116 -27.22 -6.51 -10.16
C ILE A 116 -25.75 -6.90 -10.34
N PRO A 117 -24.88 -6.06 -10.94
CA PRO A 117 -23.44 -6.33 -11.00
C PRO A 117 -22.80 -6.45 -9.61
N ALA A 118 -23.17 -5.61 -8.65
CA ALA A 118 -22.65 -5.68 -7.28
C ALA A 118 -23.04 -6.97 -6.55
N ILE A 119 -24.30 -7.43 -6.69
CA ILE A 119 -24.74 -8.71 -6.12
C ILE A 119 -23.97 -9.88 -6.73
N ARG A 120 -23.72 -9.85 -8.05
CA ARG A 120 -22.92 -10.88 -8.72
C ARG A 120 -21.48 -10.89 -8.21
N LEU A 121 -20.85 -9.72 -8.11
CA LEU A 121 -19.51 -9.57 -7.55
C LEU A 121 -19.43 -10.15 -6.12
N LEU A 122 -20.36 -9.78 -5.24
CA LEU A 122 -20.40 -10.29 -3.85
C LEU A 122 -20.48 -11.82 -3.83
N ARG A 123 -21.31 -12.42 -4.69
CA ARG A 123 -21.45 -13.89 -4.75
C ARG A 123 -20.25 -14.59 -5.38
N THR A 124 -19.53 -13.94 -6.28
CA THR A 124 -18.25 -14.46 -6.79
C THR A 124 -17.20 -14.50 -5.68
N ARG A 125 -17.14 -13.46 -4.84
CA ARG A 125 -16.17 -13.34 -3.74
C ARG A 125 -16.56 -14.17 -2.52
N VAL A 126 -17.85 -14.34 -2.26
CA VAL A 126 -18.38 -15.10 -1.12
C VAL A 126 -19.43 -16.11 -1.63
N PRO A 127 -19.01 -17.25 -2.21
CA PRO A 127 -19.91 -18.23 -2.82
C PRO A 127 -20.93 -18.84 -1.86
N ALA A 128 -20.66 -18.80 -0.55
CA ALA A 128 -21.55 -19.29 0.49
C ALA A 128 -22.84 -18.47 0.64
N LEU A 129 -22.89 -17.23 0.13
CA LEU A 129 -24.09 -16.40 0.20
C LEU A 129 -25.14 -16.81 -0.84
N SER A 130 -26.36 -17.00 -0.36
CA SER A 130 -27.51 -17.17 -1.24
C SER A 130 -27.81 -15.88 -2.02
N PRO A 131 -28.54 -15.96 -3.15
CA PRO A 131 -28.96 -14.77 -3.90
C PRO A 131 -29.67 -13.73 -3.03
N THR A 132 -30.55 -14.18 -2.13
CA THR A 132 -31.32 -13.31 -1.23
C THR A 132 -30.43 -12.66 -0.18
N GLN A 133 -29.47 -13.40 0.40
CA GLN A 133 -28.53 -12.85 1.37
C GLN A 133 -27.62 -11.80 0.73
N ALA A 134 -27.11 -12.07 -0.47
CA ALA A 134 -26.29 -11.11 -1.22
C ALA A 134 -27.10 -9.85 -1.57
N ALA A 135 -28.34 -10.00 -2.05
CA ALA A 135 -29.22 -8.86 -2.32
C ALA A 135 -29.50 -8.03 -1.06
N THR A 136 -29.77 -8.67 0.07
CA THR A 136 -30.02 -8.00 1.36
C THR A 136 -28.79 -7.21 1.81
N TYR A 137 -27.61 -7.84 1.75
CA TYR A 137 -26.34 -7.21 2.11
C TYR A 137 -26.04 -5.99 1.24
N THR A 138 -26.12 -6.13 -0.09
CA THR A 138 -25.89 -5.03 -1.03
C THR A 138 -26.89 -3.89 -0.83
N THR A 139 -28.13 -4.20 -0.44
CA THR A 139 -29.15 -3.19 -0.11
C THR A 139 -28.77 -2.42 1.15
N ALA A 140 -28.43 -3.14 2.22
CA ALA A 140 -28.02 -2.52 3.49
C ALA A 140 -26.79 -1.62 3.29
N LEU A 141 -25.82 -2.07 2.48
CA LEU A 141 -24.61 -1.32 2.13
C LEU A 141 -24.87 -0.07 1.28
N HIS A 142 -25.98 -0.03 0.53
CA HIS A 142 -26.35 1.15 -0.25
C HIS A 142 -27.11 2.18 0.60
N SER A 143 -27.84 1.72 1.61
CA SER A 143 -28.63 2.56 2.51
C SER A 143 -27.83 3.19 3.67
N GLY A 144 -26.54 2.85 3.83
CA GLY A 144 -25.66 3.35 4.89
C GLY A 144 -24.21 3.47 4.45
#